data_AF-A0A1F6HWE2-F1
#
_entry.id   AF-A0A1F6HWE2-F1
#
_cell.length_a   1.000
_cell.length_b   1.000
_cell.length_c   1.000
_cell.angle_alpha   90.00
_cell.angle_beta   90.00
_cell.angle_gamma   90.00
#
_symmetry.space_group_name_H-M   'P 1'
#
loop_
_entity.id
_entity.type
_entity.pdbx_description
1 polymer ?
#
loop_
_entity_poly.entity_id
_entity_poly.type
_entity_poly.pdbx_seq_one_letter_code
_entity_poly.pdbx_strand_id
1 'polypeptide(L)'
;MRKETESQGEWRANLDEAREILSELRETLISSWLMIHSTNDKDERRIFGGDWGEAVREEIELTKGVIAPAKIELELPLTNIIQERRVKSKAGKISEEYGGTIEEGKEIARRHIRVTKKIQRRLGVDE
;
A
#
# COMPACT_ATOMS: atom_id res chain seq x y z
N MET A 1 -3.42 -20.97 -26.09
CA MET A 1 -4.61 -20.09 -26.12
C MET A 1 -5.53 -20.24 -24.91
N ARG A 2 -6.44 -21.24 -24.76
CA ARG A 2 -7.37 -21.27 -23.60
C ARG A 2 -6.71 -21.25 -22.21
N LYS A 3 -5.63 -22.03 -22.01
CA LYS A 3 -4.89 -22.10 -20.74
C LYS A 3 -4.15 -20.80 -20.37
N GLU A 4 -3.67 -20.06 -21.37
CA GLU A 4 -3.00 -18.77 -21.14
C GLU A 4 -4.01 -17.69 -20.73
N THR A 5 -5.22 -17.74 -21.31
CA THR A 5 -6.30 -16.80 -20.95
C THR A 5 -6.86 -17.05 -19.55
N GLU A 6 -6.97 -18.33 -19.14
CA GLU A 6 -7.34 -18.71 -17.76
C GLU A 6 -6.28 -18.25 -16.75
N SER A 7 -4.99 -18.48 -17.05
CA SER A 7 -3.88 -18.04 -16.20
C SER A 7 -3.81 -16.51 -16.07
N GLN A 8 -4.00 -15.76 -17.16
CA GLN A 8 -4.06 -14.29 -17.09
C GLN A 8 -5.27 -13.78 -16.28
N GLY A 9 -6.40 -14.50 -16.30
CA GLY A 9 -7.57 -14.19 -15.49
C GLY A 9 -7.29 -14.33 -13.99
N GLU A 10 -6.65 -15.41 -13.58
CA GLU A 10 -6.24 -15.66 -12.19
C GLU A 10 -5.26 -14.60 -11.69
N TRP A 11 -4.26 -14.23 -12.50
CA TRP A 11 -3.31 -13.18 -12.14
C TRP A 11 -3.96 -11.81 -11.94
N ARG A 12 -4.97 -11.48 -12.76
CA ARG A 12 -5.74 -10.24 -12.59
C ARG A 12 -6.54 -10.24 -11.31
N ALA A 13 -7.22 -11.34 -11.00
CA ALA A 13 -7.98 -11.47 -9.75
C ALA A 13 -7.06 -11.33 -8.52
N ASN A 14 -5.93 -12.04 -8.52
CA ASN A 14 -4.93 -11.94 -7.45
C ASN A 14 -4.37 -10.51 -7.30
N LEU A 15 -4.13 -9.82 -8.41
CA LEU A 15 -3.63 -8.45 -8.39
C LEU A 15 -4.67 -7.46 -7.82
N ASP A 16 -5.94 -7.62 -8.17
CA ASP A 16 -7.01 -6.76 -7.67
C ASP A 16 -7.29 -7.02 -6.19
N GLU A 17 -7.31 -8.28 -5.75
CA GLU A 17 -7.39 -8.63 -4.33
C GLU A 17 -6.19 -8.05 -3.54
N ALA A 18 -4.97 -8.24 -4.04
CA ALA A 18 -3.78 -7.67 -3.41
C ALA A 18 -3.81 -6.13 -3.36
N ARG A 19 -4.49 -5.46 -4.30
CA ARG A 19 -4.64 -4.00 -4.27
C ARG A 19 -5.61 -3.53 -3.20
N GLU A 20 -6.68 -4.28 -2.94
CA GLU A 20 -7.62 -3.96 -1.87
C GLU A 20 -6.98 -4.21 -0.50
N ILE A 21 -6.29 -5.34 -0.30
CA ILE A 21 -5.52 -5.60 0.94
C ILE A 21 -4.48 -4.49 1.16
N LEU A 22 -3.72 -4.12 0.12
CA LEU A 22 -2.76 -3.03 0.21
C LEU A 22 -3.41 -1.67 0.56
N SER A 23 -4.66 -1.46 0.14
CA SER A 23 -5.42 -0.27 0.51
C SER A 23 -5.67 -0.26 2.01
N GLU A 24 -6.21 -1.35 2.57
CA GLU A 24 -6.51 -1.50 4.00
C GLU A 24 -5.26 -1.37 4.87
N LEU A 25 -4.17 -2.04 4.50
CA LEU A 25 -2.87 -1.92 5.19
C LEU A 25 -2.40 -0.47 5.29
N ARG A 26 -2.60 0.32 4.23
CA ARG A 26 -2.20 1.73 4.23
C ARG A 26 -3.07 2.59 5.12
N GLU A 27 -4.34 2.24 5.32
CA GLU A 27 -5.21 2.91 6.29
C GLU A 27 -4.66 2.72 7.70
N THR A 28 -4.32 1.47 8.05
CA THR A 28 -3.66 1.13 9.32
C THR A 28 -2.34 1.87 9.49
N LEU A 29 -1.51 1.96 8.45
CA LEU A 29 -0.24 2.69 8.50
C LEU A 29 -0.44 4.18 8.78
N ILE A 30 -1.43 4.80 8.14
CA ILE A 30 -1.72 6.22 8.30
C ILE A 30 -2.31 6.49 9.68
N SER A 31 -3.32 5.74 10.10
CA SER A 31 -3.94 5.91 11.41
C SER A 31 -2.94 5.68 12.54
N SER A 32 -2.16 4.60 12.47
CA SER A 32 -1.12 4.31 13.47
C SER A 32 -0.05 5.40 13.51
N TRP A 33 0.39 5.89 12.35
CA TRP A 33 1.35 7.00 12.30
C TRP A 33 0.79 8.25 12.97
N LEU A 34 -0.46 8.62 12.69
CA LEU A 34 -1.11 9.79 13.29
C LEU A 34 -1.24 9.63 14.81
N MET A 35 -1.68 8.46 15.28
CA MET A 35 -1.85 8.18 16.71
C MET A 35 -0.52 8.23 17.49
N ILE A 36 0.56 7.66 16.92
CA ILE A 36 1.89 7.72 17.55
C ILE A 36 2.35 9.16 17.77
N HIS A 37 2.05 10.06 16.83
CA HIS A 37 2.49 11.45 16.85
C HIS A 37 1.52 12.39 17.59
N SER A 38 0.29 11.95 17.83
CA SER A 38 -0.74 12.74 18.54
C SER A 38 -0.81 12.44 20.04
N THR A 39 -0.43 11.24 20.48
CA THR A 39 -0.46 10.87 21.90
C THR A 39 0.87 11.07 22.61
N ASN A 40 0.83 11.41 23.91
CA ASN A 40 1.97 11.40 24.82
C ASN A 40 2.04 10.14 25.70
N ASP A 41 1.02 9.28 25.62
CA ASP A 41 0.98 8.03 26.36
C ASP A 41 1.95 7.01 25.76
N LYS A 42 2.80 6.43 26.61
CA LYS A 42 3.84 5.49 26.20
C LYS A 42 3.28 4.14 25.77
N ASP A 43 2.21 3.68 26.41
CA ASP A 43 1.59 2.40 26.12
C ASP A 43 0.78 2.49 24.82
N GLU A 44 0.05 3.58 24.61
CA GLU A 44 -0.61 3.85 23.32
C GLU A 44 0.40 3.91 22.17
N ARG A 45 1.50 4.66 22.32
CA ARG A 45 2.57 4.69 21.30
C ARG A 45 3.14 3.31 21.00
N ARG A 46 3.23 2.44 22.01
CA ARG A 46 3.72 1.06 21.82
C ARG A 46 2.73 0.22 21.04
N ILE A 47 1.44 0.32 21.33
CA ILE A 47 0.38 -0.43 20.63
C ILE A 47 0.36 -0.02 19.15
N PHE A 48 0.17 1.29 18.88
CA PHE A 48 0.14 1.80 17.51
C PHE A 48 1.48 1.60 16.78
N GLY A 49 2.60 1.65 17.50
CA GLY A 49 3.92 1.29 16.95
C GLY A 49 4.02 -0.17 16.52
N GLY A 50 3.38 -1.08 17.24
CA GLY A 50 3.24 -2.49 16.88
C GLY A 50 2.43 -2.67 15.60
N ASP A 51 1.23 -2.09 15.56
CA ASP A 51 0.31 -2.15 14.41
C ASP A 51 0.97 -1.57 13.15
N TRP A 52 1.67 -0.44 13.30
CA TRP A 52 2.44 0.17 12.21
C TRP A 52 3.53 -0.76 11.69
N GLY A 53 4.29 -1.40 12.59
CA GLY A 53 5.36 -2.32 12.22
C GLY A 53 4.86 -3.56 11.48
N GLU A 54 3.73 -4.11 11.92
CA GLU A 54 3.06 -5.25 11.27
C GLU A 54 2.56 -4.88 9.87
N ALA A 55 1.84 -3.76 9.74
CA ALA A 55 1.33 -3.32 8.46
C ALA A 55 2.45 -2.98 7.44
N VAL A 56 3.61 -2.47 7.89
CA VAL A 56 4.78 -2.27 7.00
C VAL A 56 5.31 -3.61 6.50
N ARG A 57 5.41 -4.60 7.38
CA ARG A 57 5.89 -5.95 7.02
C ARG A 57 4.96 -6.58 5.98
N GLU A 58 3.66 -6.52 6.21
CA GLU A 58 2.65 -7.07 5.30
C GLU A 58 2.61 -6.32 3.96
N GLU A 59 2.74 -4.98 3.93
CA GLU A 59 2.84 -4.22 2.68
C GLU A 59 4.04 -4.69 1.83
N ILE A 60 5.17 -4.96 2.49
CA ILE A 60 6.38 -5.46 1.81
C ILE A 60 6.19 -6.89 1.30
N GLU A 61 5.66 -7.79 2.13
CA GLU A 61 5.42 -9.20 1.78
C GLU A 61 4.45 -9.30 0.59
N LEU A 62 3.31 -8.60 0.66
CA LEU A 62 2.32 -8.55 -0.41
C LEU A 62 2.88 -7.97 -1.72
N THR A 63 3.69 -6.90 -1.61
CA THR A 63 4.33 -6.30 -2.77
C THR A 63 5.29 -7.27 -3.47
N LYS A 64 6.09 -8.01 -2.69
CA LYS A 64 7.08 -8.97 -3.22
C LYS A 64 6.44 -10.26 -3.72
N GLY A 65 5.47 -10.79 -2.98
CA GLY A 65 4.89 -12.11 -3.21
C GLY A 65 3.80 -12.12 -4.27
N VAL A 66 3.06 -11.01 -4.44
CA VAL A 66 1.89 -10.98 -5.32
C VAL A 66 1.98 -9.84 -6.33
N ILE A 67 2.12 -8.59 -5.89
CA ILE A 67 1.96 -7.42 -6.77
C ILE A 67 3.04 -7.36 -7.85
N ALA A 68 4.32 -7.48 -7.47
CA ALA A 68 5.40 -7.42 -8.46
C ALA A 68 5.35 -8.61 -9.44
N PRO A 69 5.22 -9.88 -8.99
CA PRO A 69 5.04 -11.02 -9.91
C PRO A 69 3.84 -10.85 -10.84
N ALA A 70 2.67 -10.46 -10.32
CA ALA A 70 1.47 -10.29 -11.13
C ALA A 70 1.63 -9.20 -12.19
N LYS A 71 2.35 -8.11 -11.87
CA LYS A 71 2.63 -7.06 -12.85
C LYS A 71 3.60 -7.51 -13.94
N ILE A 72 4.61 -8.30 -13.59
CA ILE A 72 5.55 -8.86 -14.58
C ILE A 72 4.79 -9.77 -15.54
N GLU A 73 4.00 -10.70 -15.01
CA GLU A 73 3.23 -11.66 -15.81
C GLU A 73 2.18 -11.00 -16.71
N LEU A 74 1.57 -9.92 -16.23
CA LEU A 74 0.54 -9.17 -16.97
C LEU A 74 1.11 -8.03 -17.82
N GLU A 75 2.44 -7.87 -17.87
CA GLU A 75 3.13 -6.76 -18.55
C GLU A 75 2.59 -5.38 -18.15
N LEU A 76 2.27 -5.21 -16.86
CA LEU A 76 1.70 -3.99 -16.32
C LEU A 76 2.79 -3.04 -15.80
N PRO A 77 2.62 -1.73 -15.99
CA PRO A 77 3.61 -0.75 -15.58
C PRO A 77 3.74 -0.66 -14.06
N LEU A 78 4.92 -0.21 -13.63
CA LEU A 78 5.23 0.15 -12.25
C LEU A 78 4.23 1.18 -11.73
N THR A 79 3.92 2.19 -12.55
CA THR A 79 3.06 3.30 -12.18
C THR A 79 1.61 3.04 -12.58
N ASN A 80 0.69 3.16 -11.62
CA ASN A 80 -0.74 3.24 -11.90
C ASN A 80 -1.27 4.56 -11.35
N ILE A 81 -1.36 5.57 -12.22
CA ILE A 81 -1.71 6.95 -11.84
C ILE A 81 -3.07 7.02 -11.17
N ILE A 82 -4.06 6.27 -11.67
CA ILE A 82 -5.42 6.27 -11.14
C ILE A 82 -5.43 5.69 -9.72
N GLN A 83 -4.79 4.53 -9.53
CA GLN A 83 -4.72 3.89 -8.21
C GLN A 83 -3.93 4.75 -7.22
N GLU A 84 -2.80 5.34 -7.62
CA GLU A 84 -2.01 6.21 -6.75
C GLU A 84 -2.74 7.48 -6.34
N ARG A 85 -3.55 8.06 -7.23
CA ARG A 85 -4.42 9.19 -6.89
C ARG A 85 -5.50 8.77 -5.89
N ARG A 86 -6.14 7.61 -6.09
CA ARG A 86 -7.15 7.05 -5.17
C ARG A 86 -6.57 6.82 -3.79
N VAL A 87 -5.40 6.18 -3.70
CA VAL A 87 -4.67 5.95 -2.44
C VAL A 87 -4.37 7.26 -1.72
N LYS A 88 -3.80 8.26 -2.41
CA LYS A 88 -3.50 9.58 -1.80
C LYS A 88 -4.76 10.30 -1.34
N SER A 89 -5.85 10.23 -2.10
CA SER A 89 -7.11 10.85 -1.71
C SER A 89 -7.73 10.18 -0.49
N LYS A 90 -7.70 8.85 -0.42
CA LYS A 90 -8.20 8.08 0.73
C LYS A 90 -7.37 8.41 1.99
N ALA A 91 -6.05 8.42 1.83
CA ALA A 91 -5.11 8.77 2.89
C ALA A 91 -5.35 10.17 3.46
N GLY A 92 -5.62 11.15 2.60
CA GLY A 92 -5.95 12.51 3.04
C GLY A 92 -7.22 12.55 3.90
N LYS A 93 -8.28 11.82 3.51
CA LYS A 93 -9.54 11.76 4.28
C LYS A 93 -9.35 11.10 5.64
N ILE A 94 -8.65 9.96 5.68
CA ILE A 94 -8.32 9.28 6.94
C ILE A 94 -7.51 10.20 7.83
N SER A 95 -6.57 10.96 7.27
CA SER A 95 -5.79 11.89 8.07
C SER A 95 -6.64 12.96 8.74
N GLU A 96 -7.63 13.52 8.04
CA GLU A 96 -8.58 14.46 8.66
C GLU A 96 -9.44 13.80 9.75
N GLU A 97 -9.92 12.57 9.52
CA GLU A 97 -10.73 11.82 10.50
C GLU A 97 -9.99 11.58 11.82
N TYR A 98 -8.66 11.46 11.77
CA TYR A 98 -7.79 11.25 12.93
C TYR A 98 -7.11 12.55 13.41
N GLY A 99 -7.61 13.71 12.99
CA GLY A 99 -7.17 15.03 13.49
C GLY A 99 -5.90 15.60 12.87
N GLY A 100 -5.37 14.97 11.81
CA GLY A 100 -4.29 15.50 10.98
C GLY A 100 -4.80 16.34 9.80
N THR A 101 -3.91 16.66 8.86
CA THR A 101 -4.27 17.41 7.64
C THR A 101 -4.36 16.51 6.41
N ILE A 102 -5.14 16.91 5.39
CA ILE A 102 -5.19 16.20 4.10
C ILE A 102 -3.78 16.01 3.51
N GLU A 103 -2.96 17.05 3.55
CA GLU A 103 -1.61 17.08 2.98
C GLU A 103 -0.65 16.13 3.71
N GLU A 104 -0.82 15.98 5.02
CA GLU A 104 -0.09 15.02 5.86
C GLU A 104 -0.41 13.58 5.46
N GLY A 105 -1.70 13.21 5.37
CA GLY A 105 -2.12 11.90 4.88
C GLY A 105 -1.59 11.61 3.46
N LYS A 106 -1.68 12.58 2.55
CA LYS A 106 -1.12 12.45 1.20
C LYS A 106 0.39 12.23 1.22
N GLU A 107 1.13 12.89 2.12
CA GLU A 107 2.57 12.75 2.22
C GLU A 107 2.98 11.38 2.77
N ILE A 108 2.27 10.86 3.77
CA ILE A 108 2.45 9.49 4.27
C ILE A 108 2.23 8.51 3.11
N ALA A 109 1.11 8.62 2.39
CA ALA A 109 0.84 7.76 1.23
C ALA A 109 1.93 7.84 0.15
N ARG A 110 2.49 9.03 -0.14
CA ARG A 110 3.61 9.17 -1.09
C ARG A 110 4.84 8.39 -0.65
N ARG A 111 5.14 8.35 0.65
CA ARG A 111 6.28 7.58 1.20
C ARG A 111 6.09 6.08 0.97
N HIS A 112 4.92 5.54 1.29
CA HIS A 112 4.59 4.11 1.09
C HIS A 112 4.58 3.70 -0.38
N ILE A 113 3.99 4.52 -1.26
CA ILE A 113 4.04 4.31 -2.72
C ILE A 113 5.49 4.28 -3.20
N ARG A 114 6.34 5.19 -2.73
CA ARG A 114 7.77 5.22 -3.12
C ARG A 114 8.51 3.96 -2.67
N VAL A 115 8.26 3.46 -1.45
CA VAL A 115 8.88 2.24 -0.93
C VAL A 115 8.49 1.03 -1.76
N THR A 116 7.18 0.83 -1.99
CA THR A 116 6.68 -0.30 -2.78
C THR A 116 7.10 -0.24 -4.25
N LYS A 117 7.21 0.96 -4.84
CA LYS A 117 7.81 1.13 -6.18
C LYS A 117 9.29 0.76 -6.20
N LYS A 118 10.06 1.13 -5.18
CA LYS A 118 11.48 0.75 -5.08
C LYS A 118 11.65 -0.76 -5.01
N ILE A 119 10.73 -1.46 -4.33
CA ILE A 119 10.71 -2.93 -4.28
C ILE A 119 10.38 -3.50 -5.66
N GLN A 120 9.30 -3.06 -6.30
CA GLN A 120 8.89 -3.52 -7.64
C GLN A 120 9.99 -3.32 -8.68
N ARG A 121 10.65 -2.15 -8.73
CA ARG A 121 11.78 -1.90 -9.64
C ARG A 121 12.93 -2.90 -9.42
N ARG A 122 13.24 -3.23 -8.17
CA ARG A 122 14.29 -4.22 -7.84
C ARG A 122 13.91 -5.64 -8.26
N LEU A 123 12.62 -5.91 -8.44
CA LEU A 123 12.09 -7.20 -8.88
C LEU A 123 11.87 -7.26 -10.40
N GLY A 124 12.15 -6.18 -11.14
CA GLY A 124 12.08 -6.17 -12.61
C GLY A 124 10.74 -5.70 -13.19
N VAL A 125 9.91 -4.98 -12.42
CA VAL A 125 8.74 -4.31 -12.99
C VAL A 125 9.19 -3.04 -13.73
N ASP A 126 8.89 -2.97 -15.03
CA ASP A 126 9.21 -1.82 -15.90
C ASP A 126 8.33 -0.58 -15.60
N GLU A 127 8.79 0.60 -16.01
CA GLU A 127 8.12 1.90 -15.75
C GLU A 127 6.71 2.01 -16.36
#